data_AF-Q0AG21-F1
#
_entry.id   AF-Q0AG21-F1
#
_cell.length_a   1.000
_cell.length_b   1.000
_cell.length_c   1.000
_cell.angle_alpha   90.00
_cell.angle_beta   90.00
_cell.angle_gamma   90.00
#
_symmetry.space_group_name_H-M   'P 1'
#
loop_
_entity.id
_entity.type
_entity.pdbx_description
1 polymer ?
#
loop_
_entity_poly.entity_id
_entity_poly.type
_entity_poly.pdbx_seq_one_letter_code
_entity_poly.pdbx_strand_id
1 'polypeptide(L)'
;MASKMELDIEELMQKIKLINEDVRYKGGRFALRKAAQVVATDAVRMSKAVDDPDTPEDISKNVAIRWNGRLFKASNGYQMGFRVGILGGAQTPSARPKKKRGKYTLSELGELSGKGKDNPGGDTFYWRFVNFGTKNIQSKHFFEPALKNNTSRATAEFVTQFEKALDRAIRKKFRQR
;
A
#
# COMPACT_ATOMS: atom_id res chain seq x y z
N MET A 1 18.55 -16.75 -37.71
CA MET A 1 17.83 -15.46 -37.74
C MET A 1 18.40 -14.58 -36.65
N ALA A 2 19.25 -13.62 -37.01
CA ALA A 2 19.73 -12.62 -36.05
C ALA A 2 18.63 -11.56 -35.89
N SER A 3 17.95 -11.56 -34.75
CA SER A 3 17.06 -10.46 -34.38
C SER A 3 17.93 -9.24 -34.14
N LYS A 4 17.96 -8.32 -35.10
CA LYS A 4 18.67 -7.06 -35.02
C LYS A 4 17.99 -6.22 -33.93
N MET A 5 18.60 -6.18 -32.74
CA MET A 5 18.15 -5.33 -31.64
C MET A 5 18.68 -3.91 -31.88
N GLU A 6 18.07 -3.19 -32.81
CA GLU A 6 18.29 -1.75 -32.97
C GLU A 6 17.46 -1.02 -31.90
N LEU A 7 18.14 -0.65 -30.80
CA LEU A 7 17.62 0.36 -29.89
C LEU A 7 17.81 1.71 -30.59
N ASP A 8 16.70 2.38 -30.93
CA ASP A 8 16.74 3.77 -31.38
C ASP A 8 17.19 4.66 -30.20
N ILE A 9 18.49 4.92 -30.16
CA ILE A 9 19.13 5.75 -29.13
C ILE A 9 18.55 7.17 -29.18
N GLU A 10 18.12 7.65 -30.34
CA GLU A 10 17.62 9.01 -30.49
C GLU A 10 16.25 9.16 -29.85
N GLU A 11 15.34 8.21 -30.08
CA GLU A 11 14.05 8.14 -29.38
C GLU A 11 14.28 8.11 -27.87
N LEU A 12 15.17 7.24 -27.39
CA LEU A 12 15.49 7.12 -25.96
C LEU A 12 16.02 8.44 -25.37
N MET A 13 16.94 9.11 -26.07
CA MET A 13 17.52 10.38 -25.62
C MET A 13 16.48 11.50 -25.60
N GLN A 14 15.54 11.53 -26.54
CA GLN A 14 14.41 12.44 -26.51
C GLN A 14 13.51 12.15 -25.30
N LYS A 15 13.20 10.88 -25.01
CA LYS A 15 12.40 10.49 -23.82
C LYS A 15 13.05 10.98 -22.53
N ILE A 16 14.36 10.80 -22.37
CA ILE A 16 15.14 11.24 -21.19
C ILE A 16 15.13 12.77 -21.06
N LYS A 17 15.41 13.51 -22.15
CA LYS A 17 15.38 14.99 -22.15
C LYS A 17 14.00 15.57 -21.82
N LEU A 18 12.94 14.82 -22.10
CA LEU A 18 11.55 15.23 -21.86
C LEU A 18 11.04 14.88 -20.46
N ILE A 19 11.82 14.20 -19.61
CA ILE A 19 11.44 13.96 -18.21
C ILE A 19 11.49 15.28 -17.44
N ASN A 20 10.39 16.02 -17.51
CA ASN A 20 10.16 17.14 -16.61
C ASN A 20 9.98 16.62 -15.18
N GLU A 21 10.32 17.44 -14.19
CA GLU A 21 10.07 17.19 -12.78
C GLU A 21 8.60 16.80 -12.51
N ASP A 22 7.67 17.39 -13.24
CA ASP A 22 6.24 17.02 -13.18
C ASP A 22 5.97 15.56 -13.56
N VAL A 23 6.61 15.04 -14.60
CA VAL A 23 6.41 13.65 -15.06
C VAL A 23 7.09 12.69 -14.09
N ARG A 24 8.31 13.04 -13.65
CA ARG A 24 9.04 12.32 -12.61
C ARG A 24 8.20 12.20 -11.35
N TYR A 25 7.68 13.31 -10.83
CA TYR A 25 6.94 13.33 -9.58
C TYR A 25 5.51 12.81 -9.74
N LYS A 26 4.66 13.43 -10.58
CA LYS A 26 3.24 13.07 -10.69
C LYS A 26 3.05 11.72 -11.39
N GLY A 27 3.80 11.49 -12.48
CA GLY A 27 3.79 10.21 -13.19
C GLY A 27 4.37 9.08 -12.35
N GLY A 28 5.53 9.30 -11.74
CA GLY A 28 6.17 8.31 -10.85
C GLY A 28 5.31 7.98 -9.63
N ARG A 29 4.73 8.99 -8.97
CA ARG A 29 3.80 8.78 -7.85
C ARG A 29 2.56 8.00 -8.26
N PHE A 30 1.96 8.29 -9.41
CA PHE A 30 0.82 7.55 -9.91
C PHE A 30 1.18 6.08 -10.19
N ALA A 31 2.29 5.84 -10.90
CA ALA A 31 2.78 4.50 -11.19
C ALA A 31 3.09 3.70 -9.91
N LEU A 32 3.75 4.32 -8.93
CA LEU A 32 4.02 3.69 -7.63
C LEU A 32 2.73 3.35 -6.87
N ARG A 33 1.69 4.19 -6.96
CA ARG A 33 0.39 3.88 -6.35
C ARG A 33 -0.25 2.66 -7.00
N LYS A 34 -0.17 2.53 -8.33
CA LYS A 34 -0.70 1.36 -9.06
C LYS A 34 0.07 0.08 -8.71
N ALA A 35 1.39 0.15 -8.63
CA ALA A 35 2.22 -0.95 -8.15
C ALA A 35 1.85 -1.36 -6.72
N ALA A 36 1.68 -0.40 -5.80
CA ALA A 36 1.24 -0.67 -4.44
C ALA A 36 -0.17 -1.28 -4.38
N GLN A 37 -1.06 -0.95 -5.35
CA GLN A 37 -2.38 -1.55 -5.44
C GLN A 37 -2.33 -3.05 -5.72
N VAL A 38 -1.37 -3.53 -6.51
CA VAL A 38 -1.17 -4.96 -6.76
C VAL A 38 -0.91 -5.70 -5.43
N VAL A 39 0.00 -5.16 -4.63
CA VAL A 39 0.34 -5.72 -3.30
C VAL A 39 -0.85 -5.63 -2.35
N ALA A 40 -1.55 -4.50 -2.31
CA ALA A 40 -2.70 -4.30 -1.43
C ALA A 40 -3.86 -5.23 -1.77
N THR A 41 -4.15 -5.46 -3.06
CA THR A 41 -5.18 -6.39 -3.50
C THR A 41 -4.88 -7.82 -3.04
N ASP A 42 -3.62 -8.25 -3.11
CA ASP A 42 -3.26 -9.58 -2.62
C ASP A 42 -3.26 -9.67 -1.10
N ALA A 43 -2.85 -8.60 -0.40
CA ALA A 43 -2.97 -8.50 1.05
C ALA A 43 -4.42 -8.59 1.51
N VAL A 44 -5.38 -7.94 0.82
CA VAL A 44 -6.82 -8.10 1.08
C VAL A 44 -7.24 -9.56 0.96
N ARG A 45 -6.85 -10.23 -0.12
CA ARG A 45 -7.18 -11.65 -0.37
C ARG A 45 -6.64 -12.56 0.74
N MET A 46 -5.39 -12.35 1.16
CA MET A 46 -4.74 -13.13 2.22
C MET A 46 -5.33 -12.83 3.60
N SER A 47 -5.63 -11.57 3.91
CA SER A 47 -6.30 -11.20 5.17
C SER A 47 -7.66 -11.87 5.31
N LYS A 48 -8.47 -11.94 4.25
CA LYS A 48 -9.78 -12.61 4.28
C LYS A 48 -9.71 -14.09 4.63
N ALA A 49 -8.63 -14.77 4.24
CA ALA A 49 -8.44 -16.19 4.55
C ALA A 49 -8.11 -16.44 6.03
N VAL A 50 -7.78 -15.38 6.76
CA VAL A 50 -7.24 -15.42 8.11
C VAL A 50 -8.16 -14.75 9.14
N ASP A 51 -9.06 -13.90 8.65
CA ASP A 51 -10.10 -13.20 9.39
C ASP A 51 -11.04 -14.16 10.12
N ASP A 52 -11.57 -13.72 11.26
CA ASP A 52 -12.50 -14.49 12.07
C ASP A 52 -13.95 -14.06 11.77
N PRO A 53 -14.77 -14.92 11.14
CA PRO A 53 -16.13 -14.57 10.75
C PRO A 53 -17.08 -14.34 11.93
N ASP A 54 -16.72 -14.80 13.13
CA ASP A 54 -17.54 -14.65 14.33
C ASP A 54 -17.34 -13.28 15.01
N THR A 55 -16.40 -12.48 14.52
CA THR A 55 -16.12 -11.13 15.02
C THR A 55 -16.65 -10.05 14.08
N PRO A 56 -17.12 -8.89 14.61
CA PRO A 56 -17.54 -7.77 13.77
C PRO A 56 -16.37 -7.07 13.06
N GLU A 57 -15.12 -7.30 13.50
CA GLU A 57 -13.91 -6.76 12.89
C GLU A 57 -13.51 -7.49 11.60
N ASP A 58 -12.92 -6.75 10.65
CA ASP A 58 -12.47 -7.29 9.37
C ASP A 58 -11.11 -6.70 8.98
N ILE A 59 -10.06 -7.53 9.05
CA ILE A 59 -8.68 -7.11 8.76
C ILE A 59 -8.56 -6.65 7.29
N SER A 60 -9.29 -7.30 6.38
CA SER A 60 -9.21 -7.04 4.94
C SER A 60 -9.71 -5.65 4.58
N LYS A 61 -10.78 -5.17 5.23
CA LYS A 61 -11.30 -3.80 5.07
C LYS A 61 -10.35 -2.72 5.58
N ASN A 62 -9.41 -3.08 6.45
CA ASN A 62 -8.41 -2.18 7.00
C ASN A 62 -7.09 -2.16 6.20
N VAL A 63 -6.95 -2.93 5.12
CA VAL A 63 -5.76 -2.83 4.25
C VAL A 63 -5.77 -1.48 3.52
N ALA A 64 -4.68 -0.73 3.65
CA ALA A 64 -4.57 0.63 3.11
C ALA A 64 -3.21 0.93 2.47
N ILE A 65 -3.26 1.80 1.46
CA ILE A 65 -2.10 2.34 0.76
C ILE A 65 -1.89 3.79 1.21
N ARG A 66 -0.73 4.08 1.80
CA ARG A 66 -0.40 5.39 2.39
C ARG A 66 0.86 5.97 1.76
N TRP A 67 0.79 7.21 1.27
CA TRP A 67 1.98 7.91 0.76
C TRP A 67 3.07 8.00 1.82
N ASN A 68 4.33 7.74 1.44
CA ASN A 68 5.48 7.91 2.31
C ASN A 68 6.09 9.31 2.16
N GLY A 69 5.38 10.31 2.70
CA GLY A 69 5.85 11.70 2.67
C GLY A 69 7.13 11.95 3.46
N ARG A 70 7.41 11.12 4.48
CA ARG A 70 8.66 11.21 5.25
C ARG A 70 9.87 10.82 4.39
N LEU A 71 9.77 9.70 3.67
CA LEU A 71 10.81 9.28 2.71
C LEU A 71 11.05 10.35 1.64
N PHE A 72 9.97 10.89 1.07
CA PHE A 72 10.08 11.92 0.04
C PHE A 72 10.77 13.19 0.53
N LYS A 73 10.41 13.67 1.73
CA LYS A 73 11.06 14.84 2.33
C LYS A 73 12.51 14.57 2.69
N ALA A 74 12.80 13.43 3.32
CA ALA A 74 14.14 13.07 3.78
C ALA A 74 15.14 12.89 2.61
N SER A 75 14.64 12.44 1.46
CA SER A 75 15.43 12.30 0.25
C SER A 75 15.44 13.54 -0.63
N ASN A 76 14.97 14.70 -0.15
CA ASN A 76 14.85 15.92 -0.96
C ASN A 76 14.17 15.69 -2.32
N GLY A 77 13.18 14.80 -2.35
CA GLY A 77 12.41 14.46 -3.55
C GLY A 77 13.02 13.37 -4.44
N TYR A 78 14.19 12.82 -4.12
CA TYR A 78 14.84 11.76 -4.92
C TYR A 78 14.21 10.38 -4.72
N GLN A 79 13.61 10.09 -3.57
CA GLN A 79 12.98 8.81 -3.28
C GLN A 79 11.48 8.97 -3.05
N MET A 80 10.71 8.11 -3.70
CA MET A 80 9.25 8.08 -3.61
C MET A 80 8.79 6.68 -3.23
N GLY A 81 7.69 6.59 -2.50
CA GLY A 81 7.16 5.30 -2.12
C GLY A 81 5.78 5.38 -1.47
N PHE A 82 5.08 4.26 -1.53
CA PHE A 82 3.87 4.03 -0.76
C PHE A 82 4.11 2.92 0.26
N ARG A 83 3.41 3.02 1.38
CA ARG A 83 3.33 1.97 2.39
C ARG A 83 2.02 1.22 2.17
N VAL A 84 2.09 -0.09 2.16
CA VAL A 84 0.92 -0.97 2.21
C VAL A 84 0.89 -1.55 3.63
N GLY A 85 -0.22 -1.39 4.33
CA GLY A 85 -0.34 -1.78 5.74
C GLY A 85 -1.79 -1.83 6.19
N ILE A 86 -2.00 -2.08 7.48
CA ILE A 86 -3.33 -2.15 8.09
C ILE A 86 -3.60 -0.84 8.85
N LEU A 87 -4.79 -0.28 8.67
CA LEU A 87 -5.30 0.91 9.37
C LEU A 87 -5.34 0.68 10.88
N GLY A 88 -5.18 1.74 11.68
CA GLY A 88 -4.94 1.61 13.13
C GLY A 88 -3.51 1.17 13.50
N GLY A 89 -2.78 0.51 12.58
CA GLY A 89 -1.40 0.09 12.78
C GLY A 89 -1.26 -0.94 13.92
N ALA A 90 -0.07 -1.01 14.52
CA ALA A 90 0.19 -1.85 15.68
C ALA A 90 -0.13 -1.12 17.01
N GLN A 91 -1.02 -0.13 17.00
CA GLN A 91 -1.37 0.58 18.23
C GLN A 91 -2.17 -0.35 19.14
N THR A 92 -1.68 -0.60 20.35
CA THR A 92 -2.49 -1.18 21.41
C THR A 92 -3.53 -0.12 21.81
N PRO A 93 -4.81 -0.49 22.05
CA PRO A 93 -5.75 0.43 22.67
C PRO A 93 -5.11 1.04 23.92
N SER A 94 -5.25 2.35 24.12
CA SER A 94 -4.81 2.95 25.37
C SER A 94 -5.53 2.27 26.51
N ALA A 95 -4.81 1.63 27.43
CA ALA A 95 -5.33 0.78 28.51
C ALA A 95 -6.30 1.45 29.50
N ARG A 96 -6.72 2.70 29.26
CA ARG A 96 -7.67 3.44 30.08
C ARG A 96 -8.94 3.76 29.28
N PRO A 97 -9.96 2.88 29.29
CA PRO A 97 -11.30 3.31 28.92
C PRO A 97 -11.74 4.40 29.91
N LYS A 98 -12.19 5.56 29.42
CA LYS A 98 -12.85 6.56 30.27
C LYS A 98 -14.20 5.99 30.70
N LYS A 99 -14.29 5.42 31.90
CA LYS A 99 -15.57 4.96 32.48
C LYS A 99 -16.55 6.15 32.58
N LYS A 100 -17.69 6.10 31.90
CA LYS A 100 -18.90 6.81 32.32
C LYS A 100 -19.68 5.86 33.24
N ARG A 101 -20.02 6.31 34.45
CA ARG A 101 -20.69 5.50 35.48
C ARG A 101 -22.00 4.92 34.92
N GLY A 102 -22.19 3.60 35.03
CA GLY A 102 -23.51 2.94 34.95
C GLY A 102 -24.00 2.43 33.60
N LYS A 103 -23.17 2.36 32.55
CA LYS A 103 -23.54 1.67 31.30
C LYS A 103 -22.44 0.68 30.94
N TYR A 104 -22.83 -0.51 30.51
CA TYR A 104 -21.90 -1.48 29.95
C TYR A 104 -21.05 -0.78 28.88
N THR A 105 -19.74 -0.96 28.96
CA THR A 105 -18.76 -0.45 28.01
C THR A 105 -18.83 -1.29 26.73
N LEU A 106 -18.57 -0.70 25.55
CA LEU A 106 -18.51 -1.44 24.27
C LEU A 106 -17.64 -2.71 24.35
N SER A 107 -16.61 -2.71 25.22
CA SER A 107 -15.76 -3.85 25.55
C SER A 107 -16.45 -5.06 26.20
N GLU A 108 -17.65 -4.91 26.76
CA GLU A 108 -18.44 -6.02 27.33
C GLU A 108 -19.34 -6.69 26.27
N LEU A 109 -19.45 -6.10 25.07
CA LEU A 109 -20.21 -6.61 23.91
C LEU A 109 -19.31 -7.23 22.83
N GLY A 110 -18.02 -7.45 23.11
CA GLY A 110 -17.06 -7.99 22.14
C GLY A 110 -16.43 -6.95 21.22
N GLU A 111 -16.89 -5.69 21.23
CA GLU A 111 -16.23 -4.62 20.50
C GLU A 111 -15.02 -4.08 21.27
N LEU A 112 -13.83 -4.22 20.69
CA LEU A 112 -12.64 -3.56 21.22
C LEU A 112 -12.80 -2.05 21.02
N SER A 113 -13.15 -1.34 22.10
CA SER A 113 -13.33 0.11 22.13
C SER A 113 -11.99 0.87 22.02
N GLY A 114 -11.19 0.57 21.00
CA GLY A 114 -9.93 1.23 20.71
C GLY A 114 -10.06 2.36 19.70
N LYS A 115 -8.93 3.04 19.46
CA LYS A 115 -8.83 4.16 18.50
C LYS A 115 -9.12 3.75 17.04
N GLY A 116 -9.19 2.45 16.76
CA GLY A 116 -9.43 1.89 15.43
C GLY A 116 -10.90 1.66 15.08
N LYS A 117 -11.85 1.86 15.99
CA LYS A 117 -13.28 1.58 15.77
C LYS A 117 -13.90 2.28 14.55
N ASP A 118 -13.40 3.46 14.21
CA ASP A 118 -13.91 4.27 13.09
C ASP A 118 -13.27 3.83 11.74
N ASN A 119 -12.37 2.85 11.76
CA ASN A 119 -11.84 2.28 10.52
C ASN A 119 -12.92 1.41 9.83
N PRO A 120 -12.86 1.23 8.50
CA PRO A 120 -13.85 0.47 7.75
C PRO A 120 -14.06 -0.98 8.23
N GLY A 121 -13.02 -1.60 8.79
CA GLY A 121 -13.05 -2.95 9.37
C GLY A 121 -13.01 -2.99 10.90
N GLY A 122 -13.31 -1.88 11.58
CA GLY A 122 -13.26 -1.81 13.05
C GLY A 122 -11.84 -1.84 13.63
N ASP A 123 -11.71 -2.13 14.92
CA ASP A 123 -10.43 -2.14 15.64
C ASP A 123 -9.66 -3.45 15.46
N THR A 124 -9.03 -3.63 14.30
CA THR A 124 -8.29 -4.86 13.97
C THR A 124 -6.89 -4.90 14.60
N PHE A 125 -6.66 -4.34 15.79
CA PHE A 125 -5.31 -4.20 16.38
C PHE A 125 -4.55 -5.52 16.52
N TYR A 126 -5.30 -6.62 16.64
CA TYR A 126 -4.82 -7.99 16.82
C TYR A 126 -4.17 -8.58 15.56
N TRP A 127 -4.31 -7.94 14.39
CA TRP A 127 -3.77 -8.40 13.10
C TRP A 127 -2.29 -8.81 13.19
N ARG A 128 -1.50 -8.10 14.00
CA ARG A 128 -0.06 -8.36 14.17
C ARG A 128 0.22 -9.66 14.89
N PHE A 129 -0.60 -10.03 15.87
CA PHE A 129 -0.46 -11.29 16.60
C PHE A 129 -0.80 -12.46 15.69
N VAL A 130 -1.78 -12.26 14.81
CA VAL A 130 -2.13 -13.24 13.79
C VAL A 130 -1.02 -13.35 12.73
N ASN A 131 -0.43 -12.23 12.32
CA ASN A 131 0.61 -12.21 11.28
C ASN A 131 1.99 -12.69 11.76
N PHE A 132 2.38 -12.40 13.00
CA PHE A 132 3.72 -12.70 13.53
C PHE A 132 3.72 -13.82 14.58
N GLY A 133 2.55 -14.19 15.09
CA GLY A 133 2.42 -15.12 16.20
C GLY A 133 2.65 -14.48 17.57
N THR A 134 2.41 -15.27 18.60
CA THR A 134 2.73 -15.00 20.01
C THR A 134 3.20 -16.29 20.67
N LYS A 135 3.50 -16.27 21.97
CA LYS A 135 3.80 -17.50 22.73
C LYS A 135 2.71 -18.57 22.59
N ASN A 136 1.45 -18.16 22.44
CA ASN A 136 0.29 -19.06 22.47
C ASN A 136 -0.40 -19.21 21.09
N ILE A 137 0.01 -18.45 20.08
CA ILE A 137 -0.65 -18.41 18.77
C ILE A 137 0.43 -18.55 17.70
N GLN A 138 0.31 -19.56 16.83
CA GLN A 138 1.22 -19.70 15.70
C GLN A 138 1.01 -18.58 14.68
N SER A 139 2.11 -18.14 14.08
CA SER A 139 2.12 -17.11 13.05
C SER A 139 1.48 -17.61 11.76
N LYS A 140 0.50 -16.87 11.22
CA LYS A 140 -0.11 -17.18 9.92
C LYS A 140 0.62 -16.52 8.75
N HIS A 141 1.56 -15.58 9.01
CA HIS A 141 2.35 -14.89 7.98
C HIS A 141 1.53 -14.42 6.77
N PHE A 142 0.36 -13.82 6.94
CA PHE A 142 -0.51 -13.52 5.79
C PHE A 142 -0.12 -12.24 5.04
N PHE A 143 0.63 -11.33 5.67
CA PHE A 143 0.95 -10.02 5.08
C PHE A 143 2.29 -10.02 4.33
N GLU A 144 3.27 -10.79 4.80
CA GLU A 144 4.60 -10.88 4.18
C GLU A 144 4.58 -11.51 2.77
N PRO A 145 3.84 -12.62 2.51
CA PRO A 145 3.73 -13.22 1.20
C PRO A 145 3.06 -12.30 0.18
N ALA A 146 2.12 -11.45 0.61
CA ALA A 146 1.47 -10.47 -0.27
C ALA A 146 2.50 -9.51 -0.90
N LEU A 147 3.58 -9.18 -0.18
CA LEU A 147 4.67 -8.39 -0.74
C LEU A 147 5.63 -9.26 -1.57
N LYS A 148 6.12 -10.36 -1.00
CA LYS A 148 7.14 -11.22 -1.63
C LYS A 148 6.68 -11.75 -2.98
N ASN A 149 5.47 -12.31 -3.05
CA ASN A 149 4.93 -12.95 -4.26
C ASN A 149 4.58 -11.95 -5.37
N ASN A 150 4.42 -10.67 -5.03
CA ASN A 150 4.00 -9.65 -5.98
C ASN A 150 5.12 -8.71 -6.40
N THR A 151 6.39 -8.95 -6.03
CA THR A 151 7.49 -8.03 -6.35
C THR A 151 7.63 -7.83 -7.86
N SER A 152 7.73 -8.90 -8.65
CA SER A 152 7.84 -8.80 -10.11
C SER A 152 6.59 -8.17 -10.75
N ARG A 153 5.39 -8.53 -10.27
CA ARG A 153 4.11 -8.00 -10.78
C ARG A 153 3.95 -6.51 -10.48
N ALA A 154 4.33 -6.07 -9.28
CA ALA A 154 4.29 -4.67 -8.89
C ALA A 154 5.32 -3.85 -9.66
N THR A 155 6.52 -4.39 -9.88
CA THR A 155 7.54 -3.75 -10.74
C THR A 155 7.06 -3.62 -12.18
N ALA A 156 6.46 -4.67 -12.75
CA ALA A 156 5.88 -4.62 -14.09
C ALA A 156 4.77 -3.56 -14.19
N GLU A 157 3.83 -3.53 -13.23
CA GLU A 157 2.77 -2.52 -13.19
C GLU A 157 3.34 -1.10 -13.06
N PHE A 158 4.40 -0.90 -12.26
CA PHE A 158 5.09 0.38 -12.18
C PHE A 158 5.63 0.80 -13.55
N VAL A 159 6.39 -0.07 -14.22
CA VAL A 159 6.99 0.20 -15.54
C VAL A 159 5.91 0.55 -16.55
N THR A 160 4.88 -0.29 -16.67
CA THR A 160 3.76 -0.06 -17.60
C THR A 160 3.05 1.28 -17.37
N GLN A 161 2.79 1.65 -16.12
CA GLN A 161 2.09 2.90 -15.82
C GLN A 161 3.00 4.13 -15.98
N PHE A 162 4.30 3.98 -15.72
CA PHE A 162 5.27 5.05 -15.89
C PHE A 162 5.57 5.32 -17.36
N GLU A 163 5.72 4.28 -18.18
CA GLU A 163 5.82 4.40 -19.65
C GLU A 163 4.62 5.16 -20.23
N LYS A 164 3.39 4.81 -19.82
CA LYS A 164 2.19 5.56 -20.21
C LYS A 164 2.24 7.03 -19.79
N ALA A 165 2.89 7.37 -18.69
CA ALA A 165 3.06 8.76 -18.27
C ALA A 165 4.09 9.48 -19.15
N LEU A 166 5.20 8.82 -19.49
CA LEU A 166 6.22 9.32 -20.40
C LEU A 166 5.63 9.57 -21.80
N ASP A 167 4.93 8.59 -22.37
CA ASP A 167 4.29 8.71 -23.70
C ASP A 167 3.32 9.88 -23.79
N ARG A 168 2.52 10.09 -22.74
CA ARG A 168 1.62 11.24 -22.66
C ARG A 168 2.37 12.57 -22.61
N ALA A 169 3.48 12.62 -21.87
CA ALA A 169 4.30 13.82 -21.80
C ALA A 169 4.97 14.15 -23.14
N ILE A 170 5.49 13.11 -23.81
CA ILE A 170 6.09 13.19 -25.14
C ILE A 170 5.06 13.72 -26.14
N ARG A 171 3.90 13.07 -26.27
CA ARG A 171 2.81 13.51 -27.16
C ARG A 171 2.39 14.94 -26.89
N LYS A 172 2.26 15.34 -25.62
CA LYS A 172 1.90 16.72 -25.25
C LYS A 172 2.94 17.73 -25.73
N LYS A 173 4.23 17.41 -25.64
CA LYS A 173 5.31 18.31 -26.07
C LYS A 173 5.38 18.44 -27.59
N PHE A 174 5.23 17.34 -28.33
CA PHE A 174 5.17 17.36 -29.79
C PHE A 174 3.90 18.03 -30.34
N ARG A 175 2.79 18.02 -29.61
CA ARG A 175 1.56 18.75 -29.97
C ARG A 175 1.62 20.26 -29.71
N GLN A 176 2.60 20.73 -28.93
CA GLN A 176 2.78 22.14 -28.58
C GLN A 176 3.81 22.86 -29.45
N ARG A 177 4.43 22.15 -30.41
CA ARG A 177 5.24 22.69 -31.49
C ARG A 177 4.39 22.76 -32.75
#